data_AF-A0A7C4G5R3-F1
#
_entry.id   AF-A0A7C4G5R3-F1
#
_cell.length_a   1.000
_cell.length_b   1.000
_cell.length_c   1.000
_cell.angle_alpha   90.00
_cell.angle_beta   90.00
_cell.angle_gamma   90.00
#
_symmetry.space_group_name_H-M   'P 1'
#
loop_
_entity.id
_entity.type
_entity.pdbx_description
1 polymer ?
#
loop_
_entity_poly.entity_id
_entity_poly.type
_entity_poly.pdbx_seq_one_letter_code
_entity_poly.pdbx_strand_id
1 'polypeptide(L)'
;MRDGAKLIPSVTRVFRRDQTLIAYAEVYGPSTSSDHPKPSIAAAVGLYRAGRLVEESEPVLVEDDKGQRTGTVPVEIRVPLHSVPPGRYVAQFNVFDRIARSFAQRRANIVILP
;
A
#
# COMPACT_ATOMS: atom_id res chain seq x y z
N MET A 1 -13.02 -6.94 8.70
CA MET A 1 -12.92 -5.82 9.66
C MET A 1 -11.48 -5.81 10.14
N ARG A 2 -10.82 -4.65 10.16
CA ARG A 2 -9.50 -4.45 10.78
C ARG A 2 -9.73 -3.46 11.91
N ASP A 3 -9.42 -3.84 13.15
CA ASP A 3 -9.57 -2.99 14.34
C ASP A 3 -10.96 -2.35 14.53
N GLY A 4 -12.04 -3.10 14.25
CA GLY A 4 -13.41 -2.60 14.37
C GLY A 4 -13.87 -1.66 13.22
N ALA A 5 -12.97 -1.30 12.29
CA ALA A 5 -13.30 -0.51 11.12
C ALA A 5 -13.70 -1.42 9.93
N LYS A 6 -14.79 -1.03 9.25
CA LYS A 6 -15.18 -1.60 7.96
C LYS A 6 -14.36 -0.91 6.86
N LEU A 7 -13.51 -1.67 6.17
CA LEU A 7 -12.89 -1.22 4.93
C LEU A 7 -14.00 -1.06 3.88
N ILE A 8 -14.27 0.18 3.47
CA ILE A 8 -15.20 0.50 2.38
C ILE A 8 -14.34 0.80 1.16
N PRO A 9 -14.45 0.02 0.07
CA PRO A 9 -13.70 0.32 -1.13
C PRO A 9 -14.16 1.67 -1.70
N SER A 10 -13.20 2.51 -2.10
CA SER A 10 -13.53 3.71 -2.88
C SER A 10 -13.93 3.28 -4.29
N VAL A 11 -15.24 3.17 -4.53
CA VAL A 11 -15.79 2.75 -5.83
C VAL A 11 -15.46 3.78 -6.92
N THR A 12 -15.52 5.07 -6.57
CA THR A 12 -15.26 6.16 -7.51
C THR A 12 -13.77 6.47 -7.65
N ARG A 13 -12.93 6.11 -6.66
CA ARG A 13 -11.49 6.44 -6.61
C ARG A 13 -11.22 7.95 -6.73
N VAL A 14 -12.16 8.74 -6.19
CA VAL A 14 -12.08 10.20 -6.11
C VAL A 14 -11.83 10.58 -4.65
N PHE A 15 -10.82 11.41 -4.43
CA PHE A 15 -10.38 11.89 -3.13
C PHE A 15 -10.36 13.42 -3.12
N ARG A 16 -10.40 14.03 -1.94
CA ARG A 16 -10.10 15.45 -1.72
C ARG A 16 -8.74 15.61 -1.04
N ARG A 17 -8.15 16.81 -1.09
CA ARG A 17 -6.83 17.06 -0.49
C ARG A 17 -6.81 16.97 1.03
N ASP A 18 -7.95 17.20 1.67
CA ASP A 18 -8.13 17.04 3.12
C ASP A 18 -8.29 15.58 3.56
N GLN A 19 -8.28 14.63 2.61
CA GLN A 19 -8.44 13.21 2.88
C GLN A 19 -7.10 12.47 2.91
N THR A 20 -7.13 11.30 3.54
CA THR A 20 -6.04 10.31 3.49
C THR A 20 -6.44 9.18 2.55
N LEU A 21 -5.61 8.89 1.56
CA LEU A 21 -5.72 7.67 0.77
C LEU A 21 -5.21 6.50 1.60
N ILE A 22 -6.09 5.53 1.88
CA ILE A 22 -5.72 4.28 2.53
C ILE A 22 -5.55 3.23 1.44
N ALA A 23 -4.32 2.75 1.29
CA ALA A 23 -4.00 1.65 0.40
C ALA A 23 -3.80 0.38 1.22
N TYR A 24 -4.50 -0.69 0.87
CA TYR A 24 -4.47 -1.97 1.58
C TYR A 24 -4.19 -3.12 0.60
N ALA A 25 -3.33 -4.04 0.99
CA ALA A 25 -3.03 -5.26 0.25
C ALA A 25 -2.80 -6.43 1.21
N GLU A 26 -3.19 -7.63 0.79
CA GLU A 26 -2.79 -8.88 1.43
C GLU A 26 -1.74 -9.55 0.55
N VAL A 27 -0.53 -9.73 1.10
CA VAL A 27 0.55 -10.43 0.42
C VAL A 27 0.42 -11.92 0.72
N TYR A 28 0.08 -12.71 -0.28
CA TYR A 28 -0.11 -14.16 -0.17
C TYR A 28 1.23 -14.90 -0.34
N GLY A 29 1.42 -15.95 0.46
CA GLY A 29 2.59 -16.83 0.37
C GLY A 29 3.92 -16.08 0.55
N PRO A 30 4.07 -15.24 1.60
CA PRO A 30 5.33 -14.55 1.83
C PRO A 30 6.45 -15.55 2.15
N SER A 31 7.66 -15.25 1.72
CA SER A 31 8.80 -16.15 1.88
C SER A 31 9.31 -16.15 3.32
N THR A 32 9.76 -17.30 3.79
CA THR A 32 10.46 -17.49 5.07
C THR A 32 11.69 -18.37 4.84
N SER A 33 12.65 -18.33 5.76
CA SER A 33 13.84 -19.19 5.74
C SER A 33 14.22 -19.65 7.15
N SER A 34 15.17 -20.58 7.28
CA SER A 34 15.67 -21.02 8.60
C SER A 34 16.19 -19.85 9.44
N ASP A 35 16.87 -18.90 8.80
CA ASP A 35 17.47 -17.75 9.47
C ASP A 35 16.46 -16.60 9.65
N HIS A 36 15.37 -16.61 8.87
CA HIS A 36 14.29 -15.63 8.91
C HIS A 36 12.93 -16.36 8.97
N PRO A 37 12.53 -16.87 10.14
CA PRO A 37 11.30 -17.67 10.28
C PRO A 37 10.03 -16.83 10.11
N LYS A 38 10.15 -15.49 10.15
CA LYS A 38 9.06 -14.54 9.92
C LYS A 38 9.19 -13.91 8.54
N PRO A 39 8.07 -13.55 7.89
CA PRO A 39 8.10 -12.81 6.64
C PRO A 39 8.73 -11.43 6.85
N SER A 40 9.34 -10.85 5.80
CA SER A 40 9.86 -9.49 5.82
C SER A 40 9.45 -8.76 4.54
N ILE A 41 8.38 -7.96 4.65
CA ILE A 41 7.75 -7.27 3.52
C ILE A 41 7.96 -5.77 3.65
N ALA A 42 8.62 -5.15 2.67
CA ALA A 42 8.66 -3.71 2.52
C ALA A 42 7.62 -3.25 1.49
N ALA A 43 6.96 -2.12 1.73
CA ALA A 43 5.98 -1.60 0.79
C ALA A 43 5.89 -0.07 0.84
N ALA A 44 5.51 0.54 -0.29
CA ALA A 44 5.31 1.98 -0.43
C ALA A 44 4.22 2.26 -1.46
N VAL A 45 3.61 3.44 -1.40
CA VAL A 45 2.67 3.93 -2.41
C VAL A 45 3.26 5.15 -3.10
N GLY A 46 3.43 5.07 -4.42
CA GLY A 46 3.79 6.21 -5.25
C GLY A 46 2.58 6.78 -5.98
N LEU A 47 2.46 8.10 -6.03
CA LEU A 47 1.48 8.83 -6.83
C LEU A 47 2.15 9.42 -8.06
N TYR A 48 1.74 8.96 -9.25
CA TYR A 48 2.34 9.35 -10.52
C TYR A 48 1.39 10.22 -11.34
N ARG A 49 1.91 11.28 -11.94
CA ARG A 49 1.19 12.15 -12.88
C ARG A 49 1.97 12.22 -14.19
N ALA A 50 1.33 11.84 -15.29
CA ALA A 50 1.98 11.75 -16.61
C ALA A 50 3.31 10.95 -16.57
N GLY A 51 3.35 9.85 -15.82
CA GLY A 51 4.52 8.99 -15.68
C GLY A 51 5.60 9.48 -14.70
N ARG A 52 5.48 10.69 -14.15
CA ARG A 52 6.42 11.23 -13.16
C ARG A 52 5.91 10.99 -11.74
N LEU A 53 6.78 10.54 -10.84
CA LEU A 53 6.50 10.47 -9.41
C LEU A 53 6.31 11.87 -8.84
N VAL A 54 5.17 12.11 -8.19
CA VAL A 54 4.81 13.39 -7.58
C VAL A 54 4.94 13.32 -6.07
N GLU A 55 4.49 12.22 -5.47
CA GLU A 55 4.57 11.95 -4.03
C GLU A 55 4.83 10.46 -3.84
N GLU A 56 5.61 10.11 -2.83
CA GLU A 56 5.76 8.74 -2.35
C GLU A 56 5.51 8.71 -0.84
N SER A 57 4.81 7.68 -0.38
CA SER A 57 4.61 7.47 1.06
C SER A 57 5.91 7.10 1.75
N GLU A 58 5.97 7.30 3.07
CA GLU A 58 6.97 6.58 3.86
C GLU A 58 6.81 5.06 3.64
N PRO A 59 7.92 4.32 3.47
CA PRO A 59 7.85 2.88 3.32
C PRO A 59 7.47 2.23 4.64
N VAL A 60 6.59 1.24 4.59
CA VAL A 60 6.26 0.39 5.73
C VAL A 60 7.06 -0.91 5.63
N LEU A 61 7.54 -1.37 6.77
CA LEU A 61 8.18 -2.67 6.93
C LEU A 61 7.29 -3.54 7.83
N VAL A 62 6.86 -4.68 7.30
CA VAL A 62 6.02 -5.65 8.02
C VAL A 62 6.83 -6.93 8.23
N GLU A 63 7.23 -7.16 9.47
CA GLU A 63 8.01 -8.33 9.92
C GLU A 63 7.21 -9.24 10.87
N ASP A 64 5.90 -9.01 10.92
CA ASP A 64 4.99 -9.69 11.83
C ASP A 64 3.95 -10.47 11.02
N ASP A 65 3.69 -11.71 11.45
CA ASP A 65 2.63 -12.54 10.89
C ASP A 65 1.28 -12.31 11.58
N LYS A 66 1.24 -11.52 12.67
CA LYS A 66 0.08 -11.21 13.55
C LYS A 66 -1.14 -12.09 13.34
N GLY A 67 -0.97 -13.42 13.45
CA GLY A 67 -1.98 -14.47 13.61
C GLY A 67 -3.34 -14.40 12.90
N GLN A 68 -3.61 -13.48 11.96
CA GLN A 68 -4.99 -13.13 11.62
C GLN A 68 -5.54 -13.95 10.46
N ARG A 69 -4.66 -14.49 9.60
CA ARG A 69 -4.92 -15.57 8.62
C ARG A 69 -3.59 -16.27 8.29
N THR A 70 -3.52 -17.59 8.47
CA THR A 70 -2.38 -18.40 8.04
C THR A 70 -2.08 -18.15 6.56
N GLY A 71 -0.88 -17.65 6.24
CA GLY A 71 -0.39 -17.53 4.85
C GLY A 71 -0.54 -16.16 4.17
N THR A 72 -0.97 -15.10 4.89
CA THR A 72 -1.02 -13.73 4.34
C THR A 72 -0.40 -12.69 5.26
N VAL A 73 0.30 -11.71 4.70
CA VAL A 73 0.77 -10.51 5.41
C VAL A 73 -0.06 -9.30 4.97
N PRO A 74 -0.89 -8.73 5.86
CA PRO A 74 -1.68 -7.55 5.54
C PRO A 74 -0.81 -6.28 5.63
N VAL A 75 -0.76 -5.53 4.54
CA VAL A 75 -0.02 -4.28 4.44
C VAL A 75 -1.02 -3.13 4.26
N GLU A 76 -0.91 -2.11 5.10
CA GLU A 76 -1.71 -0.89 5.01
C GLU A 76 -0.80 0.31 5.02
N ILE A 77 -1.03 1.22 4.08
CA ILE A 77 -0.29 2.47 3.94
C ILE A 77 -1.30 3.61 3.90
N ARG A 78 -1.03 4.65 4.68
CA ARG A 78 -1.82 5.87 4.75
C ARG A 78 -1.06 6.99 4.06
N VAL A 79 -1.65 7.58 3.03
CA VAL A 79 -1.07 8.67 2.25
C VAL A 79 -1.93 9.92 2.44
N PRO A 80 -1.53 10.85 3.33
CA PRO A 80 -2.18 12.15 3.43
C PRO A 80 -2.06 12.91 2.10
N LEU A 81 -3.16 13.48 1.60
CA LEU A 81 -3.18 14.10 0.26
C LEU A 81 -3.02 15.63 0.29
N HIS A 82 -2.76 16.22 1.45
CA HIS A 82 -2.72 17.67 1.65
C HIS A 82 -1.58 18.32 0.85
N SER A 83 -0.44 17.64 0.67
CA SER A 83 0.71 18.08 -0.14
C SER A 83 0.50 17.87 -1.65
N VAL A 84 -0.46 17.05 -2.06
CA VAL A 84 -0.61 16.60 -3.45
C VAL A 84 -1.51 17.57 -4.23
N PRO A 85 -1.06 18.11 -5.39
CA PRO A 85 -1.88 18.99 -6.21
C PRO A 85 -3.13 18.28 -6.76
N PRO A 86 -4.26 18.98 -6.98
CA PRO A 86 -5.42 18.39 -7.65
C PRO A 86 -5.10 17.85 -9.05
N GLY A 87 -5.75 16.75 -9.42
CA GLY A 87 -5.62 16.16 -10.75
C GLY A 87 -5.85 14.66 -10.82
N ARG A 88 -5.53 14.09 -11.98
CA ARG A 88 -5.56 12.64 -12.23
C ARG A 88 -4.18 12.04 -11.96
N TYR A 89 -4.17 10.92 -11.24
CA TYR A 89 -2.95 10.22 -10.85
C TYR A 89 -3.08 8.72 -11.07
N VAL A 90 -1.93 8.06 -11.20
CA VAL A 90 -1.81 6.62 -11.00
C VAL A 90 -1.23 6.41 -9.60
N ALA A 91 -2.01 5.83 -8.70
CA ALA A 91 -1.50 5.29 -7.45
C ALA A 91 -0.90 3.92 -7.72
N GLN A 92 0.36 3.73 -7.36
CA GLN A 92 1.08 2.47 -7.49
C GLN A 92 1.46 1.95 -6.11
N PHE A 93 0.89 0.82 -5.73
CA PHE A 93 1.28 0.07 -4.54
C PHE A 93 2.45 -0.84 -4.90
N ASN A 94 3.59 -0.61 -4.27
CA ASN A 94 4.82 -1.37 -4.42
C ASN A 94 5.00 -2.31 -3.22
N VAL A 95 5.34 -3.57 -3.48
CA VAL A 95 5.64 -4.60 -2.48
C VAL A 95 6.98 -5.24 -2.81
N PHE A 96 7.82 -5.40 -1.81
CA PHE A 96 9.09 -6.09 -1.90
C PHE A 96 9.20 -7.14 -0.80
N ASP A 97 9.27 -8.41 -1.18
CA ASP A 97 9.61 -9.51 -0.27
C ASP A 97 11.14 -9.54 -0.14
N ARG A 98 11.63 -9.19 1.05
CA ARG A 98 13.08 -9.07 1.32
C ARG A 98 13.77 -10.43 1.41
N ILE A 99 13.04 -11.50 1.66
CA ILE A 99 13.57 -12.86 1.80
C ILE A 99 13.66 -13.51 0.41
N ALA A 100 12.58 -13.51 -0.38
CA ALA A 100 12.64 -13.97 -1.77
C ALA A 100 13.39 -13.01 -2.71
N ARG A 101 13.66 -11.78 -2.25
CA ARG A 101 14.22 -10.68 -3.06
C ARG A 101 13.37 -10.42 -4.30
N SER A 102 12.05 -10.47 -4.13
CA SER A 102 11.07 -10.35 -5.22
C SER A 102 10.25 -9.06 -5.08
N PHE A 103 9.81 -8.53 -6.22
CA PHE A 103 9.06 -7.28 -6.30
C PHE A 103 7.73 -7.48 -7.01
N ALA A 104 6.68 -6.84 -6.49
CA ALA A 104 5.36 -6.80 -7.11
C ALA A 104 4.76 -5.40 -7.02
N GLN A 105 3.94 -5.06 -8.01
CA GLN A 105 3.23 -3.78 -8.04
C GLN A 105 1.78 -3.92 -8.48
N ARG A 106 0.94 -3.02 -7.98
CA ARG A 106 -0.45 -2.85 -8.40
C ARG A 106 -0.74 -1.37 -8.65
N ARG A 107 -1.46 -1.08 -9.74
CA ARG A 107 -1.76 0.29 -10.16
C ARG A 107 -3.25 0.56 -10.15
N ALA A 108 -3.61 1.79 -9.78
CA ALA A 108 -4.97 2.27 -9.72
C ALA A 108 -5.03 3.72 -10.23
N ASN A 109 -5.94 4.00 -11.15
CA ASN A 109 -6.24 5.39 -11.52
C ASN A 109 -7.06 6.03 -10.40
N ILE A 110 -6.68 7.23 -9.98
CA ILE A 110 -7.38 8.03 -8.97
C ILE A 110 -7.53 9.48 -9.44
N VAL A 111 -8.46 10.20 -8.82
CA VAL A 111 -8.63 11.65 -8.99
C VAL A 111 -8.55 12.32 -7.63
N ILE A 112 -7.77 13.39 -7.53
CA ILE A 112 -7.69 14.27 -6.37
C ILE A 112 -8.37 15.59 -6.75
N LEU A 113 -9.47 15.89 -6.08
CA LEU A 113 -10.18 17.15 -6.15
C LEU A 113 -9.54 18.16 -5.19
N PRO A 114 -9.76 19.48 -5.40
CA PRO A 114 -9.38 20.51 -4.44
C PRO A 114 -9.76 20.18 -3.00
#